data_AF-A0A956L8X6-F1
#
_entry.id   AF-A0A956L8X6-F1
#
_cell.length_a   1.000
_cell.length_b   1.000
_cell.length_c   1.000
_cell.angle_alpha   90.00
_cell.angle_beta   90.00
_cell.angle_gamma   90.00
#
_symmetry.space_group_name_H-M   'P 1'
#
loop_
_entity.id
_entity.type
_entity.pdbx_description
1 polymer ?
#
loop_
_entity_poly.entity_id
_entity_poly.type
_entity_poly.pdbx_seq_one_letter_code
_entity_poly.pdbx_strand_id
1 'polypeptide(L)'
;MPLRSRYRRGLHEVADGVWAWLQPDGSWGLSNAGLVTDGEASMLVDTLFDVPLTRAMLAAMRDATPAARTLDVVVNTHANGDHCWGNQLCEGAEIVASRRAAEEMLRLDPALVAKLAAVARLGARTGVVGRALGALLQRAGVRRLGAVLEASDLLARAFGGFDFGSVTLTPPTRTFDEHLRLPVGDTAVDLYEVGPCHT
;
A
#
# COMPACT_ATOMS: atom_id res chain seq x y z
N MET A 1 -20.86 8.60 18.72
CA MET A 1 -20.76 9.40 17.48
C MET A 1 -19.42 9.04 16.85
N PRO A 2 -19.34 8.63 15.57
CA PRO A 2 -18.03 8.41 14.96
C PRO A 2 -17.29 9.75 14.95
N LEU A 3 -16.02 9.75 15.34
CA LEU A 3 -15.18 10.95 15.24
C LEU A 3 -15.15 11.37 13.76
N ARG A 4 -15.62 12.58 13.45
CA ARG A 4 -15.46 13.14 12.11
C ARG A 4 -13.96 13.25 11.84
N SER A 5 -13.49 12.64 10.75
CA SER A 5 -12.12 12.80 10.29
C SER A 5 -11.77 14.29 10.16
N ARG A 6 -10.55 14.66 10.55
CA ARG A 6 -10.03 16.03 10.44
C ARG A 6 -9.76 16.45 9.00
N TYR A 7 -9.74 15.50 8.06
CA TYR A 7 -9.49 15.71 6.65
C TYR A 7 -10.44 14.91 5.77
N ARG A 8 -10.63 15.38 4.53
CA ARG A 8 -11.56 14.79 3.56
C ARG A 8 -10.85 13.79 2.66
N ARG A 9 -11.54 12.69 2.34
CA ARG A 9 -11.07 11.71 1.35
C ARG A 9 -10.93 12.38 -0.01
N GLY A 10 -9.91 12.01 -0.76
CA GLY A 10 -9.74 12.41 -2.16
C GLY A 10 -8.40 13.09 -2.42
N LEU A 11 -8.27 13.65 -3.61
CA LEU A 11 -7.09 14.37 -4.07
C LEU A 11 -7.17 15.84 -3.68
N HIS A 12 -6.08 16.39 -3.16
CA HIS A 12 -5.97 17.79 -2.77
C HIS A 12 -4.67 18.35 -3.35
N GLU A 13 -4.73 19.49 -4.02
CA GLU A 13 -3.53 20.23 -4.40
C GLU A 13 -2.96 20.91 -3.15
N VAL A 14 -1.68 20.70 -2.88
CA VAL A 14 -0.98 21.24 -1.69
C VAL A 14 0.10 22.26 -2.05
N ALA A 15 0.56 22.24 -3.30
CA ALA A 15 1.35 23.28 -3.94
C ALA A 15 1.13 23.17 -5.46
N ASP A 16 1.62 24.14 -6.22
CA ASP A 16 1.53 24.14 -7.70
C ASP A 16 2.09 22.82 -8.26
N GLY A 17 1.25 22.04 -8.95
CA GLY A 17 1.64 20.75 -9.52
C GLY A 17 1.91 19.64 -8.48
N VAL A 18 1.63 19.86 -7.20
CA VAL A 18 1.86 18.88 -6.11
C VAL A 18 0.54 18.54 -5.43
N TRP A 19 0.19 17.26 -5.44
CA TRP A 19 -1.08 16.74 -4.96
C TRP A 19 -0.90 15.67 -3.90
N ALA A 20 -1.83 15.61 -2.96
CA ALA A 20 -1.92 14.58 -1.92
C ALA A 20 -3.25 13.83 -2.00
N TRP A 21 -3.18 12.51 -2.15
CA TRP A 21 -4.32 11.62 -1.99
C TRP A 21 -4.49 11.24 -0.53
N LEU A 22 -5.61 11.64 0.07
CA LEU A 22 -5.88 11.44 1.49
C LEU A 22 -6.95 10.38 1.72
N GLN A 23 -6.69 9.47 2.67
CA GLN A 23 -7.61 8.38 3.03
C GLN A 23 -8.03 8.47 4.50
N PRO A 24 -9.16 9.11 4.84
CA PRO A 24 -9.68 9.10 6.18
C PRO A 24 -10.28 7.72 6.51
N ASP A 25 -10.21 7.30 7.76
CA ASP A 25 -9.68 8.03 8.93
C ASP A 25 -8.16 7.88 9.16
N GLY A 26 -7.42 7.27 8.22
CA GLY A 26 -5.99 6.97 8.38
C GLY A 26 -5.75 5.77 9.29
N SER A 27 -6.78 4.94 9.50
CA SER A 27 -6.62 3.64 10.16
C SER A 27 -5.73 2.68 9.35
N TRP A 28 -5.45 1.52 9.93
CA TRP A 28 -4.55 0.50 9.40
C TRP A 28 -4.70 0.26 7.89
N GLY A 29 -3.60 0.37 7.15
CA GLY A 29 -3.53 0.15 5.71
C GLY A 29 -4.09 1.29 4.84
N LEU A 30 -4.51 2.40 5.45
CA LEU A 30 -4.96 3.61 4.74
C LEU A 30 -3.84 4.66 4.71
N SER A 31 -2.78 4.35 3.95
CA SER A 31 -1.72 5.31 3.62
C SER A 31 -2.25 6.46 2.74
N ASN A 32 -1.46 7.53 2.67
CA ASN A 32 -1.61 8.55 1.64
C ASN A 32 -0.69 8.24 0.46
N ALA A 33 -0.92 8.93 -0.64
CA ALA A 33 -0.03 8.96 -1.78
C ALA A 33 0.16 10.39 -2.28
N GLY A 34 1.24 10.63 -3.00
CA GLY A 34 1.55 11.94 -3.60
C GLY A 34 1.55 11.87 -5.13
N LEU A 35 1.30 12.99 -5.78
CA LEU A 35 1.51 13.16 -7.22
C LEU A 35 2.25 14.48 -7.43
N VAL A 36 3.32 14.46 -8.22
CA VAL A 36 4.06 15.64 -8.66
C VAL A 36 3.97 15.72 -10.17
N THR A 37 3.64 16.88 -10.72
CA THR A 37 3.53 17.12 -12.15
C THR A 37 4.13 18.47 -12.51
N ASP A 38 4.81 18.52 -13.65
CA ASP A 38 5.38 19.74 -14.20
C ASP A 38 5.52 19.61 -15.73
N GLY A 39 4.94 20.54 -16.47
CA GLY A 39 4.76 20.41 -17.93
C GLY A 39 3.98 19.14 -18.28
N GLU A 40 4.60 18.26 -19.07
CA GLU A 40 4.05 16.95 -19.44
C GLU A 40 4.54 15.81 -18.55
N ALA A 41 5.44 16.09 -17.59
CA ALA A 41 6.06 15.06 -16.76
C ALA A 41 5.24 14.78 -15.50
N SER A 42 5.27 13.53 -15.04
CA SER A 42 4.55 13.13 -13.83
C SER A 42 5.26 12.04 -13.02
N MET A 43 5.19 12.19 -11.69
CA MET A 43 5.73 11.25 -10.73
C MET A 43 4.69 10.94 -9.65
N LEU A 44 4.42 9.66 -9.43
CA LEU A 44 3.61 9.18 -8.32
C LEU A 44 4.50 8.83 -7.12
N VAL A 45 4.03 9.13 -5.91
CA VAL A 45 4.64 8.69 -4.65
C VAL A 45 3.68 7.73 -3.95
N ASP A 46 4.10 6.47 -3.81
CA ASP A 46 3.36 5.33 -3.27
C ASP A 46 2.09 4.92 -4.03
N THR A 47 1.74 3.63 -3.91
CA THR A 47 0.67 3.00 -4.69
C THR A 47 -0.39 2.34 -3.84
N LEU A 48 -0.55 2.72 -2.57
CA LEU A 48 -1.60 2.18 -1.69
C LEU A 48 -1.54 0.64 -1.53
N PHE A 49 -2.58 0.08 -0.88
CA PHE A 49 -2.53 -1.27 -0.34
C PHE A 49 -3.15 -2.37 -1.20
N ASP A 50 -4.11 -2.02 -2.05
CA ASP A 50 -4.82 -2.99 -2.90
C ASP A 50 -5.24 -2.40 -4.24
N VAL A 51 -5.67 -3.28 -5.16
CA VAL A 51 -6.08 -2.89 -6.51
C VAL A 51 -7.24 -1.89 -6.52
N PRO A 52 -8.34 -2.10 -5.77
CA PRO A 52 -9.46 -1.15 -5.75
C PRO A 52 -9.05 0.26 -5.29
N LEU A 53 -8.30 0.40 -4.20
CA LEU A 53 -7.88 1.70 -3.68
C LEU A 53 -6.95 2.42 -4.66
N THR A 54 -5.97 1.69 -5.18
CA THR A 54 -5.02 2.23 -6.17
C THR A 54 -5.75 2.70 -7.42
N ARG A 55 -6.72 1.92 -7.92
CA ARG A 55 -7.51 2.29 -9.10
C ARG A 55 -8.33 3.56 -8.86
N ALA A 56 -8.95 3.70 -7.69
CA ALA A 56 -9.73 4.89 -7.35
C ALA A 56 -8.85 6.14 -7.26
N MET A 57 -7.66 6.02 -6.66
CA MET A 57 -6.67 7.09 -6.61
C MET A 57 -6.19 7.49 -8.00
N LEU A 58 -5.73 6.53 -8.81
CA LEU A 58 -5.24 6.80 -10.16
C LEU A 58 -6.30 7.42 -11.05
N ALA A 59 -7.57 7.01 -10.92
CA ALA A 59 -8.67 7.64 -11.66
C ALA A 59 -8.80 9.13 -11.30
N ALA A 60 -8.81 9.47 -10.01
CA ALA A 60 -8.89 10.86 -9.58
C ALA A 60 -7.68 11.70 -9.98
N MET A 61 -6.47 11.12 -9.95
CA MET A 61 -5.24 11.79 -10.40
C MET A 61 -5.24 12.07 -11.91
N ARG A 62 -5.68 11.12 -12.73
CA ARG A 62 -5.79 11.29 -14.19
C ARG A 62 -6.74 12.42 -14.59
N ASP A 63 -7.76 12.67 -13.77
CA ASP A 63 -8.73 13.74 -13.98
C ASP A 63 -8.24 15.12 -13.50
N ALA A 64 -7.17 15.17 -12.69
CA ALA A 64 -6.67 16.41 -12.10
C ALA A 64 -5.83 17.26 -13.07
N THR A 65 -5.00 16.63 -13.90
CA THR A 65 -4.11 17.32 -14.85
C THR A 65 -3.75 16.42 -16.04
N PRO A 66 -3.59 16.95 -17.27
CA PRO A 66 -3.19 16.16 -18.44
C PRO A 66 -1.91 15.33 -18.22
N ALA A 67 -0.91 15.87 -17.53
CA ALA A 67 0.36 15.19 -17.25
C ALA A 67 0.17 13.90 -16.42
N ALA A 68 -0.89 13.80 -15.63
CA ALA A 68 -1.19 12.64 -14.80
C ALA A 68 -1.96 11.52 -15.53
N ARG A 69 -2.25 11.70 -16.83
CA ARG A 69 -2.89 10.64 -17.65
C ARG A 69 -1.98 9.43 -17.82
N THR A 70 -0.68 9.68 -17.91
CA THR A 70 0.41 8.71 -17.86
C THR A 70 1.25 8.98 -16.61
N LEU A 71 2.03 8.00 -16.19
CA LEU A 71 3.01 8.15 -15.11
C LEU A 71 4.38 7.83 -15.69
N ASP A 72 5.34 8.75 -15.56
CA ASP A 72 6.71 8.51 -15.99
C ASP A 72 7.50 7.74 -14.92
N VAL A 73 7.29 8.13 -13.66
CA VAL A 73 8.01 7.60 -12.51
C VAL A 73 7.04 7.27 -11.38
N VAL A 74 7.28 6.16 -10.70
CA VAL A 74 6.68 5.84 -9.40
C VAL A 74 7.80 5.73 -8.38
N VAL A 75 7.67 6.44 -7.27
CA VAL A 75 8.58 6.31 -6.12
C VAL A 75 7.84 5.62 -4.99
N ASN A 76 8.34 4.46 -4.55
CA ASN A 76 7.87 3.87 -3.30
C ASN A 76 8.77 4.33 -2.15
N THR A 77 8.15 4.89 -1.12
CA THR A 77 8.85 5.45 0.04
C THR A 77 9.49 4.38 0.90
N HIS A 78 8.84 3.22 1.05
CA HIS A 78 9.34 2.06 1.78
C HIS A 78 8.59 0.78 1.39
N ALA A 79 8.93 -0.33 2.05
CA ALA A 79 8.54 -1.67 1.63
C ALA A 79 7.16 -2.16 2.11
N ASN A 80 6.43 -1.38 2.91
CA ASN A 80 5.14 -1.80 3.43
C ASN A 80 4.11 -1.92 2.30
N GLY A 81 3.23 -2.91 2.42
CA GLY A 81 2.28 -3.23 1.36
C GLY A 81 1.35 -2.07 1.01
N ASP A 82 0.96 -1.26 1.99
CA ASP A 82 0.14 -0.06 1.79
C ASP A 82 0.86 1.08 1.06
N HIS A 83 2.12 0.89 0.66
CA HIS A 83 2.88 1.84 -0.13
C HIS A 83 3.28 1.31 -1.51
N CYS A 84 3.22 -0.01 -1.73
CA CYS A 84 3.79 -0.64 -2.94
C CYS A 84 2.93 -1.70 -3.61
N TRP A 85 1.83 -2.16 -3.02
CA TRP A 85 1.03 -3.27 -3.59
C TRP A 85 0.14 -2.86 -4.76
N GLY A 86 -0.05 -1.56 -4.99
CA GLY A 86 -0.67 -1.06 -6.22
C GLY A 86 0.27 -0.90 -7.40
N ASN A 87 1.58 -1.17 -7.25
CA ASN A 87 2.59 -0.97 -8.30
C ASN A 87 2.20 -1.61 -9.64
N GLN A 88 1.51 -2.75 -9.62
CA GLN A 88 1.02 -3.43 -10.83
C GLN A 88 0.08 -2.59 -11.71
N LEU A 89 -0.51 -1.51 -11.20
CA LEU A 89 -1.38 -0.63 -11.99
C LEU A 89 -0.64 0.53 -12.69
N CYS A 90 0.68 0.63 -12.50
CA CYS A 90 1.52 1.70 -13.03
C CYS A 90 2.41 1.19 -14.19
N GLU A 91 1.82 0.42 -15.10
CA GLU A 91 2.52 -0.10 -16.27
C GLU A 91 3.12 1.04 -17.11
N GLY A 92 4.39 0.87 -17.52
CA GLY A 92 5.12 1.85 -18.33
C GLY A 92 5.94 2.87 -17.54
N ALA A 93 5.70 3.03 -16.24
CA ALA A 93 6.50 3.91 -15.39
C ALA A 93 7.81 3.23 -14.94
N GLU A 94 8.88 4.02 -14.74
CA GLU A 94 10.04 3.60 -13.97
C GLU A 94 9.68 3.56 -12.48
N ILE A 95 9.75 2.39 -11.85
CA ILE A 95 9.46 2.24 -10.42
C ILE A 95 10.78 2.30 -9.65
N VAL A 96 10.88 3.26 -8.74
CA VAL A 96 12.09 3.61 -7.99
C VAL A 96 11.85 3.38 -6.50
N ALA A 97 12.81 2.73 -5.84
CA ALA A 97 12.88 2.66 -4.38
C ALA A 97 14.34 2.60 -3.92
N SER A 98 14.62 2.78 -2.62
CA SER A 98 15.96 2.46 -2.11
C SER A 98 16.25 0.97 -2.27
N ARG A 99 17.53 0.59 -2.40
CA ARG A 99 17.93 -0.82 -2.52
C ARG A 99 17.38 -1.64 -1.35
N ARG A 100 17.48 -1.11 -0.14
CA ARG A 100 16.94 -1.73 1.07
C ARG A 100 15.43 -1.94 1.00
N ALA A 101 14.67 -0.92 0.59
CA ALA A 101 13.22 -1.05 0.45
C ALA A 101 12.86 -2.12 -0.58
N ALA A 102 13.55 -2.15 -1.73
CA ALA A 102 13.34 -3.15 -2.76
C ALA A 102 13.58 -4.59 -2.26
N GLU A 103 14.62 -4.81 -1.45
CA GLU A 103 14.89 -6.11 -0.81
C GLU A 103 13.83 -6.52 0.22
N GLU A 104 13.21 -5.55 0.90
CA GLU A 104 12.17 -5.78 1.90
C GLU A 104 10.78 -6.05 1.28
N MET A 105 10.46 -5.44 0.13
CA MET A 105 9.16 -5.58 -0.55
C MET A 105 8.80 -7.02 -0.89
N LEU A 106 9.81 -7.89 -1.09
CA LEU A 106 9.61 -9.28 -1.46
C LEU A 106 9.44 -10.22 -0.25
N ARG A 107 9.56 -9.70 0.98
CA ARG A 107 9.52 -10.53 2.20
C ARG A 107 8.12 -10.94 2.63
N LEU A 108 7.09 -10.18 2.24
CA LEU A 108 5.69 -10.47 2.59
C LEU A 108 4.86 -10.74 1.34
N ASP A 109 4.37 -11.97 1.21
CA ASP A 109 3.50 -12.39 0.11
C ASP A 109 2.05 -11.93 0.35
N PRO A 110 1.46 -11.09 -0.52
CA PRO A 110 0.05 -10.69 -0.45
C PRO A 110 -0.91 -11.87 -0.43
N ALA A 111 -0.59 -12.97 -1.12
CA ALA A 111 -1.42 -14.18 -1.13
C ALA A 111 -1.45 -14.87 0.23
N LEU A 112 -0.36 -14.78 1.02
CA LEU A 112 -0.34 -15.25 2.40
C LEU A 112 -1.24 -14.38 3.27
N VAL A 113 -1.16 -13.05 3.13
CA VAL A 113 -2.04 -12.12 3.85
C VAL A 113 -3.50 -12.33 3.49
N ALA A 114 -3.83 -12.57 2.21
CA ALA A 114 -5.17 -12.91 1.74
C ALA A 114 -5.72 -14.16 2.44
N LYS A 115 -4.91 -15.22 2.54
CA LYS A 115 -5.27 -16.47 3.24
C LYS A 115 -5.52 -16.23 4.72
N LEU A 116 -4.64 -15.49 5.40
CA LEU A 116 -4.79 -15.16 6.82
C LEU A 116 -6.05 -14.31 7.08
N ALA A 117 -6.29 -13.30 6.24
CA ALA A 117 -7.49 -12.48 6.31
C ALA A 117 -8.78 -13.30 6.08
N ALA A 118 -8.76 -14.26 5.15
CA ALA A 118 -9.90 -15.16 4.92
C ALA A 118 -10.19 -16.06 6.15
N VAL A 119 -9.14 -16.63 6.76
CA VAL A 119 -9.27 -17.40 8.01
C VAL A 119 -9.82 -16.54 9.15
N ALA A 120 -9.30 -15.32 9.30
CA ALA A 120 -9.75 -14.39 10.34
C ALA A 120 -11.24 -14.01 10.17
N ARG A 121 -11.69 -13.71 8.94
CA ARG A 121 -13.10 -13.40 8.62
C ARG A 121 -14.02 -14.59 8.92
N LEU A 122 -13.57 -15.83 8.69
CA LEU A 122 -14.34 -17.03 9.02
C LEU A 122 -14.47 -17.23 10.54
N GLY A 123 -13.38 -16.99 11.28
CA GLY A 123 -13.36 -17.04 12.75
C GLY A 123 -14.31 -16.02 13.39
N ALA A 124 -14.27 -14.77 12.92
CA ALA A 124 -15.12 -13.68 13.43
C ALA A 124 -16.63 -13.90 13.16
N ARG A 125 -17.00 -14.60 12.08
CA ARG A 125 -18.41 -14.85 11.71
C ARG A 125 -19.06 -16.01 12.45
N THR A 126 -18.29 -16.93 13.02
CA THR A 126 -18.82 -18.23 13.49
C THR A 126 -18.94 -18.36 15.01
N GLY A 127 -18.32 -17.49 15.81
CA GLY A 127 -18.49 -17.42 17.27
C GLY A 127 -17.99 -18.64 18.07
N VAL A 128 -18.04 -19.87 17.54
CA VAL A 128 -17.57 -21.12 18.17
C VAL A 128 -17.38 -22.18 17.08
N VAL A 129 -16.13 -22.61 16.79
CA VAL A 129 -15.69 -24.04 16.73
C VAL A 129 -14.16 -24.10 16.89
N GLY A 130 -13.64 -23.62 18.03
CA GLY A 130 -12.20 -23.69 18.34
C GLY A 130 -11.64 -25.12 18.51
N ARG A 131 -12.48 -26.16 18.63
CA ARG A 131 -12.05 -27.54 18.92
C ARG A 131 -11.76 -28.40 17.68
N ALA A 132 -12.61 -28.36 16.64
CA ALA A 132 -12.42 -29.17 15.43
C ALA A 132 -11.34 -28.59 14.50
N LEU A 133 -11.34 -27.27 14.33
CA LEU A 133 -10.32 -26.56 13.55
C LEU A 133 -8.94 -26.64 14.22
N GLY A 134 -8.89 -26.64 15.56
CA GLY A 134 -7.66 -26.81 16.31
C GLY A 134 -7.04 -28.20 16.19
N ALA A 135 -7.85 -29.26 16.09
CA ALA A 135 -7.37 -30.61 15.83
C ALA A 135 -6.79 -30.77 14.42
N LEU A 136 -7.38 -30.09 13.42
CA LEU A 136 -6.89 -30.12 12.04
C LEU A 136 -5.57 -29.33 11.89
N LEU A 137 -5.48 -28.16 12.53
CA LEU A 137 -4.31 -27.28 12.45
C LEU A 137 -3.12 -27.75 13.30
N GLN A 138 -3.35 -28.47 14.40
CA GLN A 138 -2.27 -29.19 15.10
C GLN A 138 -1.64 -30.28 14.23
N ARG A 139 -2.45 -31.01 13.45
CA ARG A 139 -1.93 -32.01 12.49
C ARG A 139 -1.12 -31.38 11.36
N ALA A 140 -1.35 -30.10 11.08
CA ALA A 140 -0.58 -29.29 10.13
C ALA A 140 0.62 -28.54 10.77
N GLY A 141 0.90 -28.74 12.07
CA GLY A 141 2.08 -28.19 12.74
C GLY A 141 1.94 -26.76 13.30
N VAL A 142 0.73 -26.19 13.33
CA VAL A 142 0.49 -24.83 13.85
C VAL A 142 0.29 -24.87 15.37
N ARG A 143 1.34 -24.57 16.13
CA ARG A 143 1.40 -24.82 17.59
C ARG A 143 0.80 -23.72 18.49
N ARG A 144 0.29 -22.60 17.95
CA ARG A 144 -0.27 -21.49 18.75
C ARG A 144 -1.60 -20.96 18.22
N LEU A 145 -2.61 -21.83 18.18
CA LEU A 145 -3.95 -21.47 17.69
C LEU A 145 -4.67 -20.41 18.54
N GLY A 146 -4.47 -20.39 19.87
CA GLY A 146 -5.11 -19.42 20.76
C GLY A 146 -4.73 -17.97 20.45
N ALA A 147 -3.45 -17.72 20.18
CA ALA A 147 -2.96 -16.40 19.77
C ALA A 147 -3.48 -15.98 18.39
N VAL A 148 -3.71 -16.95 17.48
CA VAL A 148 -4.29 -16.69 16.14
C VAL A 148 -5.77 -16.28 16.24
N LEU A 149 -6.53 -16.84 17.19
CA LEU A 149 -7.93 -16.48 17.43
C LEU A 149 -8.08 -15.14 18.16
N GLU A 150 -7.23 -14.82 19.14
CA GLU A 150 -7.22 -13.49 19.76
C GLU A 150 -6.76 -12.40 18.77
N ALA A 151 -5.79 -12.73 17.91
CA ALA A 151 -5.35 -11.84 16.84
C ALA A 151 -6.35 -11.76 15.66
N SER A 152 -7.33 -12.66 15.54
CA SER A 152 -8.20 -12.70 14.37
C SER A 152 -9.12 -11.50 14.28
N ASP A 153 -9.63 -11.00 15.41
CA ASP A 153 -10.47 -9.79 15.42
C ASP A 153 -9.66 -8.54 15.07
N LEU A 154 -8.42 -8.45 15.57
CA LEU A 154 -7.50 -7.36 15.21
C LEU A 154 -7.15 -7.42 13.71
N LEU A 155 -6.78 -8.59 13.20
CA LEU A 155 -6.47 -8.80 11.79
C LEU A 155 -7.67 -8.53 10.89
N ALA A 156 -8.87 -8.97 11.28
CA ALA A 156 -10.08 -8.71 10.53
C ALA A 156 -10.43 -7.21 10.53
N ARG A 157 -10.20 -6.48 11.62
CA ARG A 157 -10.41 -5.02 11.67
C ARG A 157 -9.34 -4.26 10.87
N ALA A 158 -8.09 -4.66 11.00
CA ALA A 158 -6.96 -3.98 10.37
C ALA A 158 -6.87 -4.26 8.87
N PHE A 159 -7.23 -5.48 8.42
CA PHE A 159 -6.96 -5.95 7.07
C PHE A 159 -8.20 -6.49 6.34
N GLY A 160 -9.31 -6.68 7.04
CA GLY A 160 -10.52 -7.28 6.47
C GLY A 160 -11.27 -6.41 5.46
N GLY A 161 -10.87 -5.15 5.26
CA GLY A 161 -11.43 -4.25 4.25
C GLY A 161 -10.77 -4.33 2.87
N PHE A 162 -9.60 -4.98 2.76
CA PHE A 162 -8.78 -4.93 1.55
C PHE A 162 -8.85 -6.21 0.71
N ASP A 163 -8.53 -6.06 -0.58
CA ASP A 163 -8.39 -7.15 -1.54
C ASP A 163 -6.92 -7.46 -1.83
N PHE A 164 -6.31 -8.31 -0.99
CA PHE A 164 -4.94 -8.79 -1.21
C PHE A 164 -4.85 -9.91 -2.24
N GLY A 165 -5.97 -10.55 -2.59
CA GLY A 165 -5.99 -11.70 -3.49
C GLY A 165 -5.71 -11.33 -4.95
N SER A 166 -5.97 -10.07 -5.31
CA SER A 166 -5.70 -9.51 -6.64
C SER A 166 -4.33 -8.83 -6.76
N VAL A 167 -3.53 -8.80 -5.68
CA VAL A 167 -2.21 -8.16 -5.68
C VAL A 167 -1.18 -9.08 -6.33
N THR A 168 -0.58 -8.61 -7.43
CA THR A 168 0.68 -9.15 -7.95
C THR A 168 1.83 -8.30 -7.45
N LEU A 169 2.83 -8.90 -6.81
CA LEU A 169 4.03 -8.17 -6.40
C LEU A 169 4.77 -7.66 -7.65
N THR A 170 4.91 -6.34 -7.74
CA THR A 170 5.62 -5.65 -8.83
C THR A 170 6.80 -4.89 -8.22
N PRO A 171 8.03 -5.42 -8.33
CA PRO A 171 9.20 -4.82 -7.69
C PRO A 171 9.64 -3.54 -8.41
N PRO A 172 10.45 -2.68 -7.74
CA PRO A 172 11.10 -1.55 -8.38
C PRO A 172 11.95 -1.97 -9.57
N THR A 173 11.89 -1.20 -10.65
CA THR A 173 12.74 -1.38 -11.85
C THR A 173 14.09 -0.68 -11.70
N ARG A 174 14.18 0.28 -10.78
CA ARG A 174 15.41 1.00 -10.44
C ARG A 174 15.56 1.11 -8.93
N THR A 175 16.80 1.01 -8.47
CA THR A 175 17.13 1.23 -7.06
C THR A 175 18.19 2.32 -6.90
N PHE A 176 18.27 2.88 -5.70
CA PHE A 176 19.31 3.80 -5.29
C PHE A 176 19.77 3.51 -3.86
N ASP A 177 20.93 4.07 -3.49
CA ASP A 177 21.44 4.08 -2.12
C ASP A 177 21.62 5.54 -1.69
N GLU A 178 21.40 5.83 -0.41
CA GLU A 178 21.63 7.13 0.25
C GLU A 178 20.85 8.33 -0.32
N HIS A 179 21.09 8.71 -1.58
CA HIS A 179 20.45 9.85 -2.24
C HIS A 179 20.27 9.62 -3.75
N LEU A 180 19.12 10.02 -4.27
CA LEU A 180 18.87 10.12 -5.71
C LEU A 180 18.08 11.40 -6.00
N ARG A 181 18.53 12.16 -6.99
CA ARG A 181 17.77 13.28 -7.55
C ARG A 181 17.08 12.84 -8.84
N LEU A 182 15.77 13.09 -8.93
CA LEU A 182 14.95 12.82 -10.11
C LEU A 182 14.34 14.13 -10.63
N PRO A 183 14.33 14.37 -11.95
CA PRO A 183 13.57 15.46 -12.53
C PRO A 183 12.11 15.05 -12.77
N VAL A 184 11.19 15.98 -12.53
CA VAL A 184 9.81 15.98 -13.02
C VAL A 184 9.62 17.32 -13.71
N GLY A 185 9.73 17.36 -15.04
CA GLY A 185 9.80 18.63 -15.77
C GLY A 185 11.01 19.45 -15.29
N ASP A 186 10.76 20.69 -14.88
CA ASP A 186 11.76 21.59 -14.28
C ASP A 186 11.86 21.41 -12.75
N THR A 187 10.93 20.66 -12.14
CA THR A 187 10.90 20.37 -10.71
C THR A 187 11.90 19.27 -10.35
N ALA A 188 12.82 19.58 -9.42
CA ALA A 188 13.75 18.60 -8.88
C ALA A 188 13.19 17.91 -7.62
N VAL A 189 13.18 16.58 -7.62
CA VAL A 189 12.79 15.74 -6.49
C VAL A 189 14.02 15.06 -5.91
N ASP A 190 14.33 15.33 -4.65
CA ASP A 190 15.42 14.69 -3.91
C ASP A 190 14.89 13.55 -3.03
N LEU A 191 15.35 12.33 -3.30
CA LEU A 191 15.04 11.12 -2.54
C LEU A 191 16.20 10.80 -1.60
N TYR A 192 15.92 10.66 -0.31
CA TYR A 192 16.92 10.30 0.70
C TYR A 192 16.56 8.97 1.37
N GLU A 193 17.52 8.04 1.42
CA GLU A 193 17.40 6.85 2.25
C GLU A 193 17.76 7.19 3.70
N VAL A 194 16.77 7.17 4.59
CA VAL A 194 16.93 7.53 6.01
C VAL A 194 17.05 6.32 6.95
N GLY A 195 17.30 5.14 6.39
CA GLY A 195 17.37 3.88 7.11
C GLY A 195 16.02 3.12 7.16
N PRO A 196 15.87 2.14 8.06
CA PRO A 196 14.66 1.34 8.15
C PRO A 196 13.47 2.18 8.61
N CYS A 197 12.41 2.21 7.79
CA CYS A 197 11.12 2.78 8.16
C CYS A 197 10.24 1.67 8.75
N HIS A 198 9.73 1.86 9.97
CA HIS A 198 8.63 1.10 10.55
C HIS A 198 7.60 2.11 11.09
N THR A 199 6.31 1.88 10.81
CA THR A 199 5.19 2.55 11.47
C THR A 199 4.61 1.67 12.57
#